data_AF-A0A7X9GGM6-F1
#
_entry.id   AF-A0A7X9GGM6-F1
#
_cell.length_a   1.000
_cell.length_b   1.000
_cell.length_c   1.000
_cell.angle_alpha   90.00
_cell.angle_beta   90.00
_cell.angle_gamma   90.00
#
_symmetry.space_group_name_H-M   'P 1'
#
loop_
_entity.id
_entity.type
_entity.pdbx_description
1 polymer ?
#
loop_
_entity_poly.entity_id
_entity_poly.type
_entity_poly.pdbx_seq_one_letter_code
_entity_poly.pdbx_strand_id
1 'polypeptide(L)'
;MNLSFTTSKNNQKICLWDRQFIHSSYNPITEAERFVKTLSFSGEPRYIIFIAPFGGHSYSFLKKRFPNARFIAIEFFDHKAFREIPWDFYFTGTSSKLGNELFKIIGEEGSLFTEVIIWPTSERLFPEECQKTLEILRIFFNTSRDVLGTRLFFTKKWNTNTFRNIKYAKKIIPAFRIEKPVCIIASGPSLTKTIDFLQKHKDRMFLIALSSSMPVLSKYKIEPNVCFTTDGGFWAKMHLEKYGEQFKNTIFIASLEAALPYSILQKNLLHFIDYGDGFSHQIIKKTLLSSQKALRCGTVSGTALNFSQNTNQEAIFFLGLDLANTKSYPHSQPNALENYNAPHDSRLKPKEDRITKAAYNGNGSLALYENWFKNIHA
;
A
#
# COMPACT_ATOMS: atom_id res chain seq x y z
N MET A 1 -20.42 -29.26 23.53
CA MET A 1 -20.38 -28.19 22.53
C MET A 1 -20.92 -28.67 21.21
N ASN A 2 -22.25 -28.79 21.13
CA ASN A 2 -22.95 -29.13 19.90
C ASN A 2 -23.93 -28.01 19.55
N LEU A 3 -23.77 -27.45 18.36
CA LEU A 3 -24.78 -26.63 17.71
C LEU A 3 -25.94 -27.52 17.28
N SER A 4 -27.17 -27.16 17.65
CA SER A 4 -28.38 -27.85 17.23
C SER A 4 -29.42 -26.86 16.76
N PHE A 5 -30.36 -27.33 15.94
CA PHE A 5 -31.45 -26.50 15.41
C PHE A 5 -32.79 -27.03 15.91
N THR A 6 -33.68 -26.11 16.24
CA THR A 6 -35.07 -26.40 16.58
C THR A 6 -35.98 -25.32 16.00
N THR A 7 -37.27 -25.42 16.31
CA THR A 7 -38.29 -24.46 15.88
C THR A 7 -38.80 -23.69 17.09
N SER A 8 -38.91 -22.37 16.98
CA SER A 8 -39.52 -21.50 17.99
C SER A 8 -41.04 -21.69 18.05
N LYS A 9 -41.70 -21.15 19.08
CA LYS A 9 -43.17 -21.20 19.20
C LYS A 9 -43.92 -20.53 18.05
N ASN A 10 -43.29 -19.61 17.33
CA ASN A 10 -43.84 -18.98 16.13
C ASN A 10 -43.30 -19.59 14.81
N ASN A 11 -42.90 -20.87 14.85
CA ASN A 11 -42.49 -21.66 13.68
C ASN A 11 -41.26 -21.13 12.94
N GLN A 12 -40.34 -20.46 13.63
CA GLN A 12 -39.07 -19.98 13.06
C GLN A 12 -37.92 -20.90 13.44
N LYS A 13 -37.00 -21.14 12.51
CA LYS A 13 -35.81 -21.95 12.78
C LYS A 13 -34.87 -21.18 13.70
N ILE A 14 -34.51 -21.77 14.82
CA ILE A 14 -33.60 -21.21 15.82
C ILE A 14 -32.48 -22.20 16.12
N CYS A 15 -31.36 -21.67 16.59
CA CYS A 15 -30.22 -22.48 17.01
C CYS A 15 -30.06 -22.50 18.53
N LEU A 16 -29.54 -23.62 19.03
CA LEU A 16 -29.12 -23.78 20.40
C LEU A 16 -27.65 -24.19 20.45
N TRP A 17 -26.96 -23.69 21.46
CA TRP A 17 -25.62 -24.13 21.82
C TRP A 17 -25.67 -24.82 23.18
N ASP A 18 -25.31 -26.11 23.23
CA ASP A 18 -25.34 -26.90 24.47
C ASP A 18 -26.66 -26.72 25.26
N ARG A 19 -27.79 -26.80 24.55
CA ARG A 19 -29.17 -26.65 25.04
C ARG A 19 -29.57 -25.24 25.47
N GLN A 20 -28.70 -24.24 25.35
CA GLN A 20 -29.05 -22.84 25.54
C GLN A 20 -29.50 -22.21 24.23
N PHE A 21 -30.62 -21.48 24.26
CA PHE A 21 -31.13 -20.78 23.10
C PHE A 21 -30.26 -19.57 22.75
N ILE A 22 -29.85 -19.45 21.48
CA ILE A 22 -29.12 -18.28 20.99
C ILE A 22 -30.08 -17.11 20.67
N HIS A 23 -31.32 -17.43 20.30
CA HIS A 23 -32.41 -16.48 20.05
C HIS A 23 -33.60 -16.78 20.94
N SER A 24 -34.57 -15.87 20.97
CA SER A 24 -35.86 -16.07 21.60
C SER A 24 -36.52 -17.38 21.14
N SER A 25 -36.80 -18.26 22.09
CA SER A 25 -37.57 -19.48 21.86
C SER A 25 -39.05 -19.20 21.55
N TYR A 26 -39.52 -17.98 21.84
CA TYR A 26 -40.89 -17.55 21.57
C TYR A 26 -41.02 -16.90 20.19
N ASN A 27 -40.26 -15.83 19.93
CA ASN A 27 -40.33 -15.08 18.67
C ASN A 27 -38.97 -14.41 18.34
N PRO A 28 -38.07 -15.09 17.60
CA PRO A 28 -36.74 -14.59 17.26
C PRO A 28 -36.79 -13.41 16.27
N ILE A 29 -37.87 -13.26 15.49
CA ILE A 29 -38.03 -12.16 14.52
C ILE A 29 -38.25 -10.84 15.26
N THR A 30 -39.14 -10.81 16.26
CA THR A 30 -39.35 -9.60 17.08
C THR A 30 -38.12 -9.25 17.91
N GLU A 31 -37.40 -10.25 18.42
CA GLU A 31 -36.11 -10.03 19.09
C GLU A 31 -35.10 -9.38 18.14
N ALA A 32 -34.94 -9.92 16.94
CA ALA A 32 -34.04 -9.40 15.93
C ALA A 32 -34.40 -7.97 15.50
N GLU A 33 -35.69 -7.67 15.29
CA GLU A 33 -36.16 -6.33 14.98
C GLU A 33 -35.84 -5.34 16.10
N ARG A 34 -36.08 -5.73 17.36
CA ARG A 34 -35.76 -4.90 18.53
C ARG A 34 -34.27 -4.63 18.62
N PHE A 35 -33.45 -5.66 18.47
CA PHE A 35 -31.99 -5.53 18.44
C PHE A 35 -31.54 -4.54 17.36
N VAL A 36 -32.04 -4.69 16.13
CA VAL A 36 -31.67 -3.77 15.05
C VAL A 36 -32.14 -2.35 15.35
N LYS A 37 -33.29 -2.14 15.99
CA LYS A 37 -33.77 -0.82 16.41
C LYS A 37 -32.90 -0.17 17.49
N THR A 38 -32.31 -0.94 18.39
CA THR A 38 -31.43 -0.38 19.45
C THR A 38 -30.07 0.09 18.93
N LEU A 39 -29.66 -0.32 17.72
CA LEU A 39 -28.39 0.11 17.13
C LEU A 39 -28.39 1.63 16.88
N SER A 40 -27.34 2.29 17.37
CA SER A 40 -27.09 3.72 17.20
C SER A 40 -25.68 3.90 16.64
N PHE A 41 -25.60 4.45 15.44
CA PHE A 41 -24.34 4.69 14.73
C PHE A 41 -24.08 6.18 14.59
N SER A 42 -22.81 6.56 14.53
CA SER A 42 -22.39 7.97 14.45
C SER A 42 -22.68 8.60 13.08
N GLY A 43 -22.83 7.77 12.05
CA GLY A 43 -23.20 8.16 10.69
C GLY A 43 -23.78 6.98 9.92
N GLU A 44 -24.02 7.18 8.62
CA GLU A 44 -24.46 6.08 7.74
C GLU A 44 -23.28 5.13 7.44
N PRO A 45 -23.35 3.86 7.86
CA PRO A 45 -22.25 2.92 7.66
C PRO A 45 -22.18 2.47 6.21
N ARG A 46 -20.96 2.39 5.66
CA ARG A 46 -20.68 1.71 4.39
C ARG A 46 -20.49 0.21 4.59
N TYR A 47 -19.95 -0.18 5.74
CA TYR A 47 -19.73 -1.57 6.11
C TYR A 47 -20.30 -1.84 7.51
N ILE A 48 -20.93 -2.99 7.70
CA ILE A 48 -21.34 -3.48 9.01
C ILE A 48 -20.70 -4.86 9.21
N ILE A 49 -19.81 -4.95 10.19
CA ILE A 49 -19.23 -6.21 10.63
C ILE A 49 -20.11 -6.77 11.75
N PHE A 50 -20.70 -7.93 11.52
CA PHE A 50 -21.53 -8.63 12.49
C PHE A 50 -20.80 -9.84 13.04
N ILE A 51 -20.40 -9.75 14.31
CA ILE A 51 -19.78 -10.84 15.06
C ILE A 51 -20.88 -11.79 15.55
N ALA A 52 -20.73 -13.05 15.16
CA ALA A 52 -21.53 -14.20 15.56
C ALA A 52 -23.05 -13.95 15.49
N PRO A 53 -23.59 -13.58 14.31
CA PRO A 53 -25.01 -13.27 14.16
C PRO A 53 -25.93 -14.47 14.39
N PHE A 54 -25.42 -15.70 14.15
CA PHE A 54 -26.10 -16.99 14.25
C PHE A 54 -27.52 -17.01 13.67
N GLY A 55 -27.77 -17.70 12.55
CA GLY A 55 -29.13 -17.88 12.03
C GLY A 55 -29.78 -16.66 11.37
N GLY A 56 -29.14 -15.48 11.38
CA GLY A 56 -29.40 -14.40 10.41
C GLY A 56 -30.74 -13.69 10.50
N HIS A 57 -31.54 -13.92 11.54
CA HIS A 57 -32.87 -13.31 11.71
C HIS A 57 -32.86 -11.78 11.63
N SER A 58 -31.74 -11.16 12.01
CA SER A 58 -31.50 -9.72 11.96
C SER A 58 -31.12 -9.20 10.57
N TYR A 59 -30.72 -10.06 9.63
CA TYR A 59 -30.21 -9.64 8.31
C TYR A 59 -31.23 -8.79 7.54
N SER A 60 -32.49 -9.22 7.46
CA SER A 60 -33.53 -8.52 6.69
C SER A 60 -33.83 -7.13 7.26
N PHE A 61 -33.85 -7.01 8.58
CA PHE A 61 -34.03 -5.73 9.28
C PHE A 61 -32.81 -4.82 9.10
N LEU A 62 -31.60 -5.37 9.16
CA LEU A 62 -30.36 -4.66 8.89
C LEU A 62 -30.33 -4.13 7.45
N LYS A 63 -30.65 -4.97 6.47
CA LYS A 63 -30.68 -4.59 5.05
C LYS A 63 -31.74 -3.53 4.76
N LYS A 64 -32.90 -3.60 5.43
CA LYS A 64 -33.94 -2.57 5.33
C LYS A 64 -33.50 -1.24 5.93
N ARG A 65 -32.81 -1.27 7.08
CA ARG A 65 -32.38 -0.06 7.79
C ARG A 65 -31.14 0.59 7.14
N PHE A 66 -30.23 -0.22 6.63
CA PHE A 66 -28.97 0.21 6.02
C PHE A 66 -28.83 -0.39 4.61
N PRO A 67 -29.64 0.05 3.63
CA PRO A 67 -29.69 -0.56 2.31
C PRO A 67 -28.37 -0.46 1.53
N ASN A 68 -27.62 0.61 1.76
CA ASN A 68 -26.34 0.91 1.10
C ASN A 68 -25.14 0.25 1.77
N ALA A 69 -25.31 -0.30 2.98
CA ALA A 69 -24.23 -0.96 3.70
C ALA A 69 -23.94 -2.34 3.09
N ARG A 70 -22.65 -2.71 3.10
CA ARG A 70 -22.20 -4.08 2.86
C ARG A 70 -22.06 -4.82 4.19
N PHE A 71 -22.58 -6.03 4.26
CA PHE A 71 -22.65 -6.81 5.48
C PHE A 71 -21.59 -7.92 5.49
N ILE A 72 -20.78 -7.92 6.55
CA ILE A 72 -19.72 -8.90 6.75
C ILE A 72 -20.07 -9.71 8.00
N ALA A 73 -20.34 -10.99 7.86
CA ALA A 73 -20.56 -11.88 9.01
C ALA A 73 -19.27 -12.61 9.40
N ILE A 74 -18.97 -12.62 10.68
CA ILE A 74 -17.87 -13.40 11.27
C ILE A 74 -18.48 -14.38 12.26
N GLU A 75 -18.68 -15.63 11.85
CA GLU A 75 -19.20 -16.69 12.72
C GLU A 75 -18.05 -17.41 13.43
N PHE A 76 -18.29 -17.90 14.64
CA PHE A 76 -17.29 -18.71 15.37
C PHE A 76 -17.22 -20.15 14.86
N PHE A 77 -18.33 -20.65 14.33
CA PHE A 77 -18.44 -22.02 13.84
C PHE A 77 -18.98 -22.02 12.41
N ASP A 78 -18.41 -22.90 11.60
CA ASP A 78 -18.86 -23.09 10.24
C ASP A 78 -20.10 -23.99 10.21
N HIS A 79 -21.17 -23.53 9.56
CA HIS A 79 -22.37 -24.32 9.35
C HIS A 79 -23.11 -23.89 8.10
N LYS A 80 -23.65 -24.85 7.34
CA LYS A 80 -24.37 -24.61 6.07
C LYS A 80 -25.48 -23.57 6.21
N ALA A 81 -26.28 -23.66 7.26
CA ALA A 81 -27.39 -22.74 7.52
C ALA A 81 -26.95 -21.27 7.70
N PHE A 82 -25.70 -21.02 8.10
CA PHE A 82 -25.18 -19.66 8.27
C PHE A 82 -24.62 -19.10 6.95
N ARG A 83 -24.05 -19.97 6.11
CA ARG A 83 -23.55 -19.63 4.76
C ARG A 83 -24.66 -19.25 3.79
N GLU A 84 -25.85 -19.82 3.95
CA GLU A 84 -27.01 -19.56 3.09
C GLU A 84 -27.63 -18.18 3.31
N ILE A 85 -27.27 -17.50 4.40
CA ILE A 85 -27.69 -16.12 4.65
C ILE A 85 -26.92 -15.21 3.67
N PRO A 86 -27.59 -14.27 2.98
CA PRO A 86 -26.99 -13.49 1.89
C PRO A 86 -26.11 -12.33 2.40
N TRP A 87 -25.11 -12.64 3.22
CA TRP A 87 -24.04 -11.71 3.59
C TRP A 87 -23.21 -11.35 2.36
N ASP A 88 -22.74 -10.10 2.26
CA ASP A 88 -21.79 -9.72 1.20
C ASP A 88 -20.46 -10.47 1.35
N PHE A 89 -20.06 -10.72 2.61
CA PHE A 89 -18.90 -11.53 2.95
C PHE A 89 -19.16 -12.36 4.21
N TYR A 90 -18.62 -13.58 4.22
CA TYR A 90 -18.78 -14.53 5.32
C TYR A 90 -17.44 -15.13 5.71
N PHE A 91 -17.12 -15.06 7.00
CA PHE A 91 -15.91 -15.61 7.59
C PHE A 91 -16.25 -16.54 8.74
N THR A 92 -15.40 -17.54 8.95
CA THR A 92 -15.53 -18.52 10.04
C THR A 92 -14.26 -18.60 10.85
N GLY A 93 -14.40 -18.50 12.17
CA GLY A 93 -13.33 -18.59 13.14
C GLY A 93 -12.39 -17.38 13.15
N THR A 94 -11.50 -17.34 14.15
CA THR A 94 -10.51 -16.28 14.34
C THR A 94 -9.19 -16.65 13.66
N SER A 95 -9.19 -16.76 12.33
CA SER A 95 -7.95 -17.02 11.61
C SER A 95 -7.00 -15.83 11.72
N SER A 96 -5.70 -16.09 11.78
CA SER A 96 -4.66 -15.05 11.79
C SER A 96 -4.67 -14.17 10.53
N LYS A 97 -5.39 -14.57 9.48
CA LYS A 97 -5.51 -13.86 8.20
C LYS A 97 -6.73 -12.94 8.11
N LEU A 98 -7.69 -13.04 9.05
CA LEU A 98 -8.96 -12.31 8.99
C LEU A 98 -8.75 -10.79 8.83
N GLY A 99 -7.84 -10.20 9.60
CA GLY A 99 -7.52 -8.77 9.50
C GLY A 99 -7.03 -8.35 8.11
N ASN A 100 -6.24 -9.18 7.43
CA ASN A 100 -5.73 -8.90 6.08
C ASN A 100 -6.85 -8.99 5.03
N GLU A 101 -7.76 -9.95 5.16
CA GLU A 101 -8.92 -10.07 4.26
C GLU A 101 -9.89 -8.90 4.46
N LEU A 102 -10.15 -8.50 5.71
CA LEU A 102 -10.92 -7.29 6.00
C LEU A 102 -10.27 -6.04 5.40
N PHE A 103 -8.95 -5.91 5.48
CA PHE A 103 -8.23 -4.80 4.85
C PHE A 103 -8.39 -4.77 3.33
N LYS A 104 -8.33 -5.92 2.65
CA LYS A 104 -8.57 -5.99 1.19
C LYS A 104 -9.99 -5.56 0.80
N ILE A 105 -10.98 -5.91 1.62
CA ILE A 105 -12.41 -5.65 1.33
C ILE A 105 -12.78 -4.20 1.66
N ILE A 106 -12.43 -3.78 2.87
CA ILE A 106 -12.88 -2.50 3.45
C ILE A 106 -11.95 -1.36 3.01
N GLY A 107 -10.64 -1.64 2.95
CA GLY A 107 -9.61 -0.62 2.75
C GLY A 107 -9.47 0.32 3.93
N GLU A 108 -8.47 1.19 3.86
CA GLU A 108 -8.21 2.14 4.94
C GLU A 108 -9.29 3.24 5.03
N GLU A 109 -9.82 3.72 3.91
CA GLU A 109 -10.88 4.73 3.89
C GLU A 109 -12.23 4.14 4.35
N GLY A 110 -12.54 2.90 3.95
CA GLY A 110 -13.77 2.24 4.35
C GLY A 110 -13.84 1.96 5.86
N SER A 111 -12.68 1.84 6.52
CA SER A 111 -12.63 1.61 7.97
C SER A 111 -13.22 2.78 8.77
N LEU A 112 -13.23 4.01 8.22
CA LEU A 112 -13.85 5.18 8.84
C LEU A 112 -15.39 5.11 8.85
N PHE A 113 -15.97 4.31 7.95
CA PHE A 113 -17.40 4.13 7.76
C PHE A 113 -17.84 2.69 8.05
N THR A 114 -17.12 2.03 8.95
CA THR A 114 -17.40 0.65 9.36
C THR A 114 -17.93 0.63 10.79
N GLU A 115 -19.09 0.02 10.99
CA GLU A 115 -19.67 -0.22 12.31
C GLU A 115 -19.53 -1.70 12.67
N VAL A 116 -19.25 -1.99 13.95
CA VAL A 116 -19.12 -3.35 14.46
C VAL A 116 -20.28 -3.62 15.41
N ILE A 117 -21.00 -4.71 15.17
CA ILE A 117 -22.09 -5.16 16.01
C ILE A 117 -21.88 -6.61 16.44
N ILE A 118 -22.34 -6.94 17.64
CA ILE A 118 -22.24 -8.28 18.22
C ILE A 118 -23.63 -8.71 18.64
N TRP A 119 -23.95 -9.98 18.40
CA TRP A 119 -25.20 -10.53 18.90
C TRP A 119 -25.10 -10.72 20.43
N PRO A 120 -25.99 -10.15 21.26
CA PRO A 120 -25.81 -10.12 22.71
C PRO A 120 -25.71 -11.52 23.34
N THR A 121 -26.48 -12.49 22.85
CA THR A 121 -26.39 -13.86 23.34
C THR A 121 -25.05 -14.51 22.97
N SER A 122 -24.48 -14.16 21.83
CA SER A 122 -23.18 -14.66 21.40
C SER A 122 -22.06 -14.13 22.29
N GLU A 123 -22.11 -12.84 22.65
CA GLU A 123 -21.15 -12.24 23.58
C GLU A 123 -21.15 -12.93 24.94
N ARG A 124 -22.35 -13.29 25.44
CA ARG A 124 -22.48 -14.01 26.70
C ARG A 124 -22.00 -15.47 26.63
N LEU A 125 -22.32 -16.17 25.53
CA LEU A 125 -22.01 -17.61 25.40
C LEU A 125 -20.57 -17.89 24.96
N PHE A 126 -19.95 -16.96 24.23
CA PHE A 126 -18.63 -17.11 23.61
C PHE A 126 -17.73 -15.88 23.88
N PRO A 127 -17.49 -15.54 25.16
CA PRO A 127 -16.76 -14.33 25.50
C PRO A 127 -15.31 -14.36 24.98
N GLU A 128 -14.65 -15.51 24.99
CA GLU A 128 -13.27 -15.65 24.52
C GLU A 128 -13.16 -15.45 23.00
N GLU A 129 -14.06 -16.04 22.22
CA GLU A 129 -14.10 -15.90 20.77
C GLU A 129 -14.47 -14.48 20.34
N CYS A 130 -15.42 -13.86 21.05
CA CYS A 130 -15.75 -12.45 20.88
C CYS A 130 -14.52 -11.57 21.15
N GLN A 131 -13.82 -11.79 22.26
CA GLN A 131 -12.62 -11.01 22.61
C GLN A 131 -11.52 -11.16 21.54
N LYS A 132 -11.21 -12.39 21.12
CA LYS A 132 -10.21 -12.66 20.06
C LYS A 132 -10.60 -11.95 18.75
N THR A 133 -11.88 -11.98 18.39
CA THR A 133 -12.37 -11.30 17.17
C THR A 133 -12.24 -9.78 17.30
N LEU A 134 -12.61 -9.21 18.44
CA LEU A 134 -12.47 -7.78 18.72
C LEU A 134 -11.01 -7.32 18.71
N GLU A 135 -10.08 -8.14 19.21
CA GLU A 135 -8.63 -7.87 19.13
C GLU A 135 -8.15 -7.80 17.67
N ILE A 136 -8.58 -8.74 16.81
CA ILE A 136 -8.28 -8.71 15.37
C ILE A 136 -8.83 -7.44 14.73
N LEU A 137 -10.09 -7.08 15.02
CA LEU A 137 -10.70 -5.86 14.49
C LEU A 137 -9.98 -4.61 14.98
N ARG A 138 -9.58 -4.56 16.25
CA ARG A 138 -8.79 -3.45 16.82
C ARG A 138 -7.47 -3.27 16.08
N ILE A 139 -6.75 -4.37 15.80
CA ILE A 139 -5.52 -4.32 15.01
C ILE A 139 -5.82 -3.79 13.61
N PHE A 140 -6.85 -4.31 12.93
CA PHE A 140 -7.26 -3.84 11.60
C PHE A 140 -7.58 -2.34 11.57
N PHE A 141 -8.37 -1.81 12.52
CA PHE A 141 -8.70 -0.39 12.58
C PHE A 141 -7.49 0.49 12.90
N ASN A 142 -6.59 0.04 13.77
CA ASN A 142 -5.36 0.76 14.08
C ASN A 142 -4.44 0.81 12.85
N THR A 143 -4.21 -0.32 12.19
CA THR A 143 -3.42 -0.37 10.95
C THR A 143 -4.01 0.52 9.87
N SER A 144 -5.34 0.51 9.69
CA SER A 144 -6.02 1.38 8.73
C SER A 144 -5.84 2.86 9.06
N ARG A 145 -5.94 3.23 10.35
CA ARG A 145 -5.69 4.59 10.83
C ARG A 145 -4.24 5.02 10.62
N ASP A 146 -3.26 4.15 10.87
CA ASP A 146 -1.84 4.44 10.68
C ASP A 146 -1.51 4.68 9.20
N VAL A 147 -2.09 3.86 8.31
CA VAL A 147 -1.97 4.03 6.86
C VAL A 147 -2.60 5.36 6.42
N LEU A 148 -3.82 5.67 6.87
CA LEU A 148 -4.49 6.94 6.59
C LEU A 148 -3.69 8.14 7.11
N GLY A 149 -3.21 8.09 8.35
CA GLY A 149 -2.42 9.17 8.96
C GLY A 149 -1.14 9.44 8.18
N THR A 150 -0.44 8.38 7.78
CA THR A 150 0.75 8.47 6.91
C THR A 150 0.39 9.10 5.56
N ARG A 151 -0.68 8.63 4.92
CA ARG A 151 -1.15 9.15 3.63
C ARG A 151 -1.54 10.62 3.72
N LEU A 152 -2.25 11.04 4.76
CA LEU A 152 -2.63 12.44 4.99
C LEU A 152 -1.39 13.33 5.17
N PHE A 153 -0.40 12.88 5.95
CA PHE A 153 0.86 13.61 6.13
C PHE A 153 1.57 13.87 4.79
N PHE A 154 1.66 12.84 3.94
CA PHE A 154 2.30 12.98 2.63
C PHE A 154 1.42 13.67 1.57
N THR A 155 0.09 13.63 1.71
CA THR A 155 -0.85 14.23 0.74
C THR A 155 -0.59 15.72 0.53
N LYS A 156 -0.35 16.48 1.60
CA LYS A 156 -0.01 17.90 1.49
C LYS A 156 1.23 18.10 0.61
N LYS A 157 2.23 17.25 0.79
CA LYS A 157 3.49 17.31 0.04
C LYS A 157 3.31 16.90 -1.41
N TRP A 158 2.63 15.80 -1.68
CA TRP A 158 2.33 15.33 -3.04
C TRP A 158 1.50 16.34 -3.82
N ASN A 159 0.50 16.96 -3.20
CA ASN A 159 -0.31 18.00 -3.84
C ASN A 159 0.54 19.25 -4.13
N THR A 160 1.37 19.67 -3.17
CA THR A 160 2.31 20.80 -3.37
C THR A 160 3.28 20.53 -4.52
N ASN A 161 3.85 19.32 -4.57
CA ASN A 161 4.73 18.89 -5.65
C ASN A 161 3.97 18.86 -6.99
N THR A 162 2.73 18.36 -7.01
CA THR A 162 1.89 18.32 -8.22
C THR A 162 1.71 19.72 -8.81
N PHE A 163 1.27 20.69 -7.99
CA PHE A 163 1.11 22.08 -8.44
C PHE A 163 2.43 22.73 -8.86
N ARG A 164 3.51 22.47 -8.13
CA ARG A 164 4.83 23.00 -8.46
C ARG A 164 5.34 22.43 -9.78
N ASN A 165 5.26 21.12 -9.95
CA ASN A 165 5.78 20.41 -11.11
C ASN A 165 5.04 20.85 -12.37
N ILE A 166 3.70 20.92 -12.33
CA ILE A 166 2.94 21.37 -13.50
C ILE A 166 3.20 22.86 -13.82
N LYS A 167 3.36 23.71 -12.81
CA LYS A 167 3.62 25.14 -13.01
C LYS A 167 5.00 25.40 -13.63
N TYR A 168 6.01 24.62 -13.27
CA TYR A 168 7.41 24.90 -13.61
C TYR A 168 8.02 23.94 -14.62
N ALA A 169 7.38 22.84 -14.99
CA ALA A 169 7.85 21.95 -16.03
C ALA A 169 7.82 22.65 -17.39
N LYS A 170 9.00 22.84 -18.01
CA LYS A 170 9.12 23.55 -19.29
C LYS A 170 9.19 22.64 -20.52
N LYS A 171 9.82 21.48 -20.40
CA LYS A 171 10.12 20.60 -21.54
C LYS A 171 9.49 19.23 -21.35
N ILE A 172 8.18 19.17 -21.48
CA ILE A 172 7.43 17.92 -21.35
C ILE A 172 7.42 17.21 -22.70
N ILE A 173 7.77 15.93 -22.70
CA ILE A 173 7.79 15.09 -23.89
C ILE A 173 6.73 13.97 -23.79
N PRO A 174 6.15 13.55 -24.93
CA PRO A 174 5.22 12.44 -24.95
C PRO A 174 5.91 11.10 -24.64
N ALA A 175 5.10 10.05 -24.54
CA ALA A 175 5.61 8.69 -24.41
C ALA A 175 6.54 8.34 -25.58
N PHE A 176 7.58 7.57 -25.29
CA PHE A 176 8.58 7.16 -26.26
C PHE A 176 8.81 5.66 -26.16
N ARG A 177 9.31 5.07 -27.25
CA ARG A 177 9.60 3.64 -27.32
C ARG A 177 10.99 3.33 -26.77
N ILE A 178 11.10 2.22 -26.07
CA ILE A 178 12.35 1.62 -25.64
C ILE A 178 12.47 0.28 -26.36
N GLU A 179 13.48 0.15 -27.21
CA GLU A 179 13.70 -1.04 -28.04
C GLU A 179 15.00 -1.78 -27.66
N LYS A 180 15.88 -1.15 -26.89
CA LYS A 180 17.11 -1.77 -26.38
C LYS A 180 16.81 -2.56 -25.09
N PRO A 181 17.67 -3.53 -24.71
CA PRO A 181 17.63 -4.13 -23.39
C PRO A 181 17.71 -3.06 -22.29
N VAL A 182 16.79 -3.11 -21.34
CA VAL A 182 16.69 -2.16 -20.24
C VAL A 182 17.59 -2.59 -19.09
N CYS A 183 18.37 -1.66 -18.54
CA CYS A 183 19.12 -1.86 -17.31
C CYS A 183 18.61 -0.88 -16.24
N ILE A 184 17.91 -1.39 -15.24
CA ILE A 184 17.42 -0.61 -14.10
C ILE A 184 18.49 -0.57 -13.02
N ILE A 185 18.92 0.64 -12.66
CA ILE A 185 20.06 0.89 -11.78
C ILE A 185 19.57 1.45 -10.45
N ALA A 186 19.54 0.60 -9.42
CA ALA A 186 19.21 0.95 -8.04
C ALA A 186 20.47 1.29 -7.23
N SER A 187 20.30 1.73 -5.97
CA SER A 187 21.39 2.26 -5.14
C SER A 187 21.92 1.31 -4.07
N GLY A 188 21.61 0.02 -4.17
CA GLY A 188 22.12 -1.00 -3.25
C GLY A 188 23.64 -1.14 -3.36
N PRO A 189 24.33 -1.52 -2.26
CA PRO A 189 25.78 -1.69 -2.20
C PRO A 189 26.44 -2.46 -3.35
N SER A 190 25.77 -3.41 -4.01
CA SER A 190 26.34 -4.14 -5.16
C SER A 190 26.59 -3.26 -6.38
N LEU A 191 25.94 -2.09 -6.50
CA LEU A 191 26.09 -1.20 -7.66
C LEU A 191 27.57 -0.86 -7.93
N THR A 192 28.36 -0.59 -6.88
CA THR A 192 29.78 -0.24 -7.04
C THR A 192 30.61 -1.35 -7.69
N LYS A 193 30.21 -2.62 -7.54
CA LYS A 193 30.87 -3.76 -8.19
C LYS A 193 30.53 -3.89 -9.68
N THR A 194 29.53 -3.15 -10.15
CA THR A 194 28.99 -3.24 -11.53
C THR A 194 29.36 -2.04 -12.40
N ILE A 195 30.20 -1.12 -11.89
CA ILE A 195 30.58 0.11 -12.59
C ILE A 195 31.34 -0.19 -13.88
N ASP A 196 32.31 -1.11 -13.85
CA ASP A 196 33.07 -1.49 -15.04
C ASP A 196 32.16 -2.08 -16.13
N PHE A 197 31.18 -2.89 -15.72
CA PHE A 197 30.16 -3.43 -16.61
C PHE A 197 29.32 -2.30 -17.25
N LEU A 198 28.85 -1.35 -16.44
CA LEU A 198 28.09 -0.20 -16.94
C LEU A 198 28.91 0.64 -17.93
N GLN A 199 30.18 0.93 -17.63
CA GLN A 199 31.04 1.71 -18.53
C GLN A 199 31.27 0.99 -19.87
N LYS A 200 31.43 -0.33 -19.85
CA LYS A 200 31.66 -1.15 -21.05
C LYS A 200 30.40 -1.32 -21.91
N HIS A 201 29.23 -1.35 -21.30
CA HIS A 201 27.98 -1.75 -21.97
C HIS A 201 26.91 -0.65 -22.10
N LYS A 202 27.15 0.56 -21.58
CA LYS A 202 26.19 1.69 -21.58
C LYS A 202 25.56 2.00 -22.94
N ASP A 203 26.28 1.83 -24.05
CA ASP A 203 25.77 2.20 -25.38
C ASP A 203 24.88 1.11 -25.99
N ARG A 204 24.94 -0.12 -25.45
CA ARG A 204 24.16 -1.30 -25.89
C ARG A 204 22.84 -1.48 -25.12
N MET A 205 22.66 -0.75 -24.02
CA MET A 205 21.49 -0.89 -23.15
C MET A 205 20.77 0.46 -23.01
N PHE A 206 19.50 0.40 -22.62
CA PHE A 206 18.77 1.57 -22.16
C PHE A 206 18.88 1.67 -20.64
N LEU A 207 19.65 2.63 -20.16
CA LEU A 207 19.94 2.81 -18.74
C LEU A 207 18.83 3.62 -18.05
N ILE A 208 18.14 2.99 -17.11
CA ILE A 208 17.14 3.62 -16.23
C ILE A 208 17.76 3.74 -14.84
N ALA A 209 18.22 4.93 -14.49
CA ALA A 209 18.69 5.23 -13.14
C ALA A 209 17.51 5.52 -12.22
N LEU A 210 17.43 4.85 -11.07
CA LEU A 210 16.55 5.30 -9.99
C LEU A 210 17.18 6.53 -9.32
N SER A 211 16.35 7.45 -8.81
CA SER A 211 16.85 8.71 -8.23
C SER A 211 18.00 8.52 -7.25
N SER A 212 17.96 7.49 -6.39
CA SER A 212 19.01 7.23 -5.39
C SER A 212 20.34 6.71 -5.95
N SER A 213 20.41 6.23 -7.20
CA SER A 213 21.66 5.78 -7.84
C SER A 213 22.39 6.91 -8.58
N MET A 214 21.70 8.02 -8.85
CA MET A 214 22.27 9.22 -9.49
C MET A 214 23.58 9.72 -8.87
N PRO A 215 23.77 9.74 -7.53
CA PRO A 215 25.05 10.12 -6.94
C PRO A 215 26.23 9.25 -7.38
N VAL A 216 26.03 7.93 -7.46
CA VAL A 216 27.08 6.98 -7.87
C VAL A 216 27.37 7.16 -9.36
N LEU A 217 26.33 7.24 -10.19
CA LEU A 217 26.48 7.47 -11.63
C LEU A 217 27.20 8.79 -11.93
N SER A 218 26.89 9.86 -11.19
CA SER A 218 27.58 11.15 -11.26
C SER A 218 29.07 11.02 -10.92
N LYS A 219 29.44 10.32 -9.84
CA LYS A 219 30.84 10.08 -9.47
C LYS A 219 31.63 9.41 -10.61
N TYR A 220 31.04 8.43 -11.29
CA TYR A 220 31.69 7.69 -12.37
C TYR A 220 31.41 8.25 -13.77
N LYS A 221 30.73 9.40 -13.86
CA LYS A 221 30.38 10.09 -15.11
C LYS A 221 29.61 9.20 -16.10
N ILE A 222 28.70 8.37 -15.60
CA ILE A 222 27.84 7.51 -16.39
C ILE A 222 26.50 8.21 -16.55
N GLU A 223 26.25 8.80 -17.73
CA GLU A 223 24.98 9.47 -18.03
C GLU A 223 23.92 8.42 -18.38
N PRO A 224 22.83 8.29 -17.60
CA PRO A 224 21.74 7.38 -17.93
C PRO A 224 20.83 7.96 -19.01
N ASN A 225 20.14 7.11 -19.76
CA ASN A 225 19.13 7.57 -20.72
C ASN A 225 17.96 8.24 -19.98
N VAL A 226 17.54 7.61 -18.87
CA VAL A 226 16.45 8.07 -18.04
C VAL A 226 16.83 8.06 -16.57
N CYS A 227 16.37 9.07 -15.83
CA CYS A 227 16.22 9.02 -14.38
C CYS A 227 14.74 8.83 -14.01
N PHE A 228 14.41 7.76 -13.30
CA PHE A 228 13.08 7.42 -12.84
C PHE A 228 12.89 7.86 -11.38
N THR A 229 11.89 8.70 -11.12
CA THR A 229 11.67 9.27 -9.78
C THR A 229 10.20 9.48 -9.47
N THR A 230 9.71 8.86 -8.41
CA THR A 230 8.28 8.90 -8.07
C THR A 230 7.99 9.37 -6.65
N ASP A 231 9.02 9.48 -5.83
CA ASP A 231 8.91 9.81 -4.42
C ASP A 231 8.83 11.34 -4.22
N GLY A 232 7.83 11.78 -3.45
CA GLY A 232 7.65 13.16 -3.01
C GLY A 232 8.53 13.58 -1.84
N GLY A 233 9.37 12.68 -1.34
CA GLY A 233 10.24 12.81 -0.18
C GLY A 233 11.38 13.82 -0.33
N PHE A 234 11.91 14.28 0.81
CA PHE A 234 13.05 15.19 0.83
C PHE A 234 14.30 14.51 0.27
N TRP A 235 14.52 13.25 0.65
CA TRP A 235 15.68 12.46 0.22
C TRP A 235 15.69 12.20 -1.29
N ALA A 236 14.53 11.90 -1.88
CA ALA A 236 14.40 11.75 -3.33
C ALA A 236 14.88 13.00 -4.07
N LYS A 237 14.46 14.19 -3.62
CA LYS A 237 14.91 15.48 -4.16
C LYS A 237 16.43 15.69 -3.97
N MET A 238 16.95 15.39 -2.79
CA MET A 238 18.38 15.55 -2.47
C MET A 238 19.30 14.69 -3.35
N HIS A 239 18.85 13.49 -3.74
CA HIS A 239 19.60 12.67 -4.70
C HIS A 239 19.67 13.29 -6.11
N LEU A 240 18.78 14.22 -6.43
CA LEU A 240 18.70 14.86 -7.74
C LEU A 240 19.34 16.25 -7.79
N GLU A 241 19.20 17.09 -6.75
CA GLU A 241 19.65 18.50 -6.78
C GLU A 241 21.12 18.68 -7.15
N LYS A 242 22.03 17.81 -6.68
CA LYS A 242 23.47 17.94 -7.01
C LYS A 242 23.92 17.08 -8.18
N TYR A 243 23.25 15.94 -8.37
CA TYR A 243 23.75 14.86 -9.24
C TYR A 243 22.96 14.75 -10.53
N GLY A 244 21.63 14.93 -10.47
CA GLY A 244 20.77 14.91 -11.65
C GLY A 244 21.01 16.09 -12.58
N GLU A 245 21.33 17.27 -12.02
CA GLU A 245 21.59 18.49 -12.80
C GLU A 245 22.80 18.38 -13.74
N GLN A 246 23.71 17.45 -13.48
CA GLN A 246 24.92 17.26 -14.29
C GLN A 246 24.62 16.59 -15.63
N PHE A 247 23.53 15.83 -15.70
CA PHE A 247 23.16 15.04 -16.86
C PHE A 247 22.09 15.76 -17.67
N LYS A 248 22.53 16.56 -18.65
CA LYS A 248 21.65 17.42 -19.44
C LYS A 248 20.81 16.64 -20.46
N ASN A 249 21.29 15.47 -20.89
CA ASN A 249 20.62 14.66 -21.91
C ASN A 249 19.72 13.59 -21.29
N THR A 250 19.85 13.33 -19.99
CA THR A 250 18.95 12.42 -19.27
C THR A 250 17.52 12.97 -19.25
N ILE A 251 16.58 12.11 -19.66
CA ILE A 251 15.13 12.33 -19.53
C ILE A 251 14.71 11.96 -18.10
N PHE A 252 13.89 12.81 -17.48
CA PHE A 252 13.33 12.51 -16.16
C PHE A 252 11.92 11.95 -16.31
N ILE A 253 11.77 10.66 -16.05
CA ILE A 253 10.44 10.04 -15.93
C ILE A 253 9.98 10.21 -14.48
N ALA A 254 8.89 10.93 -14.27
CA ALA A 254 8.44 11.28 -12.94
C ALA A 254 6.93 11.16 -12.73
N SER A 255 6.50 10.84 -11.52
CA SER A 255 5.11 11.14 -11.13
C SER A 255 4.97 12.65 -10.93
N LEU A 256 3.79 13.22 -11.15
CA LEU A 256 3.55 14.64 -10.79
C LEU A 256 3.74 14.89 -9.28
N GLU A 257 3.61 13.86 -8.46
CA GLU A 257 3.77 13.91 -7.00
C GLU A 257 5.24 13.94 -6.56
N ALA A 258 6.18 13.64 -7.46
CA ALA A 258 7.60 13.52 -7.16
C ALA A 258 8.22 14.86 -6.75
N ALA A 259 9.20 14.82 -5.86
CA ALA A 259 9.91 16.01 -5.41
C ALA A 259 11.04 16.38 -6.38
N LEU A 260 10.70 17.09 -7.45
CA LEU A 260 11.67 17.50 -8.47
C LEU A 260 12.38 18.82 -8.12
N PRO A 261 13.73 18.87 -8.25
CA PRO A 261 14.49 20.11 -8.24
C PRO A 261 13.97 21.11 -9.29
N TYR A 262 14.03 22.40 -8.96
CA TYR A 262 13.59 23.46 -9.88
C TYR A 262 14.42 23.48 -11.17
N SER A 263 15.73 23.29 -11.04
CA SER A 263 16.68 23.16 -12.15
C SER A 263 16.27 22.09 -13.17
N ILE A 264 15.91 20.90 -12.69
CA ILE A 264 15.48 19.76 -13.54
C ILE A 264 14.18 20.11 -14.25
N LEU A 265 13.20 20.70 -13.53
CA LEU A 265 11.94 21.16 -14.12
C LEU A 265 12.13 22.15 -15.29
N GLN A 266 13.18 22.97 -15.21
CA GLN A 266 13.47 24.03 -16.18
C GLN A 266 14.36 23.58 -17.34
N LYS A 267 15.36 22.72 -17.08
CA LYS A 267 16.46 22.45 -18.01
C LYS A 267 16.33 21.12 -18.74
N ASN A 268 15.79 20.09 -18.09
CA ASN A 268 15.76 18.72 -18.60
C ASN A 268 14.44 18.38 -19.30
N LEU A 269 14.47 17.33 -20.11
CA LEU A 269 13.26 16.72 -20.68
C LEU A 269 12.53 15.94 -19.59
N LEU A 270 11.21 16.08 -19.54
CA LEU A 270 10.33 15.48 -18.55
C LEU A 270 9.30 14.60 -19.24
N HIS A 271 9.11 13.40 -18.74
CA HIS A 271 7.98 12.55 -19.11
C HIS A 271 7.21 12.17 -17.86
N PHE A 272 5.92 12.47 -17.80
CA PHE A 272 5.14 12.20 -16.60
C PHE A 272 4.46 10.83 -16.67
N ILE A 273 4.40 10.15 -15.53
CA ILE A 273 3.59 8.95 -15.35
C ILE A 273 2.32 9.25 -14.57
N ASP A 274 1.26 8.50 -14.89
CA ASP A 274 -0.05 8.60 -14.26
C ASP A 274 -0.41 7.26 -13.61
N TYR A 275 -0.76 7.30 -12.32
CA TYR A 275 -1.22 6.12 -11.58
C TYR A 275 -2.70 5.81 -11.79
N GLY A 276 -3.46 6.75 -12.37
CA GLY A 276 -4.90 6.59 -12.60
C GLY A 276 -5.76 6.94 -11.39
N ASP A 277 -5.17 7.46 -10.31
CA ASP A 277 -5.84 7.78 -9.06
C ASP A 277 -5.35 9.09 -8.42
N GLY A 278 -6.07 9.54 -7.39
CA GLY A 278 -5.67 10.68 -6.59
C GLY A 278 -5.72 12.04 -7.30
N PHE A 279 -5.12 13.04 -6.64
CA PHE A 279 -5.16 14.43 -7.09
C PHE A 279 -4.33 14.67 -8.36
N SER A 280 -3.18 14.03 -8.47
CA SER A 280 -2.29 14.12 -9.63
C SER A 280 -2.98 13.67 -10.92
N HIS A 281 -3.71 12.56 -10.90
CA HIS A 281 -4.51 12.07 -12.03
C HIS A 281 -5.57 13.09 -12.49
N GLN A 282 -6.27 13.72 -11.55
CA GLN A 282 -7.27 14.75 -11.87
C GLN A 282 -6.63 15.96 -12.55
N ILE A 283 -5.44 16.36 -12.12
CA ILE A 283 -4.68 17.45 -12.74
C ILE A 283 -4.24 17.06 -14.15
N ILE A 284 -3.70 15.85 -14.35
CA ILE A 284 -3.32 15.34 -15.68
C ILE A 284 -4.51 15.40 -16.64
N LYS A 285 -5.66 14.86 -16.23
CA LYS A 285 -6.90 14.89 -17.03
C LYS A 285 -7.35 16.30 -17.37
N LYS A 286 -7.40 17.20 -16.40
CA LYS A 286 -7.88 18.58 -16.60
C LYS A 286 -6.94 19.43 -17.46
N THR A 287 -5.65 19.16 -17.41
CA THR A 287 -4.64 19.94 -18.14
C THR A 287 -4.24 19.30 -19.46
N LEU A 288 -4.79 18.12 -19.79
CA LEU A 288 -4.41 17.31 -20.96
C LEU A 288 -2.90 17.09 -21.03
N LEU A 289 -2.26 16.97 -19.86
CA LEU A 289 -0.83 16.74 -19.75
C LEU A 289 -0.49 15.40 -20.37
N SER A 290 0.48 15.37 -21.27
CA SER A 290 0.97 14.10 -21.81
C SER A 290 1.56 13.24 -20.69
N SER A 291 1.02 12.05 -20.51
CA SER A 291 1.48 11.09 -19.51
C SER A 291 1.37 9.65 -20.02
N GLN A 292 2.09 8.74 -19.35
CA GLN A 292 1.97 7.30 -19.57
C GLN A 292 1.47 6.62 -18.30
N LYS A 293 0.57 5.64 -18.45
CA LYS A 293 0.07 4.87 -17.31
C LYS A 293 1.19 4.08 -16.65
N ALA A 294 1.24 4.08 -15.33
CA ALA A 294 2.14 3.26 -14.52
C ALA A 294 1.40 2.71 -13.30
N LEU A 295 1.90 1.61 -12.73
CA LEU A 295 1.40 1.06 -11.47
C LEU A 295 2.19 1.61 -10.29
N ARG A 296 1.51 2.16 -9.28
CA ARG A 296 2.16 2.58 -8.02
C ARG A 296 2.58 1.34 -7.24
N CYS A 297 3.89 1.09 -7.17
CA CYS A 297 4.45 0.05 -6.31
C CYS A 297 4.98 0.65 -5.00
N GLY A 298 5.18 -0.17 -3.97
CA GLY A 298 5.77 0.24 -2.69
C GLY A 298 7.21 0.78 -2.81
N THR A 299 7.85 0.63 -3.97
CA THR A 299 9.18 1.16 -4.29
C THR A 299 9.24 1.81 -5.66
N VAL A 300 10.20 2.72 -5.84
CA VAL A 300 10.54 3.29 -7.16
C VAL A 300 11.04 2.18 -8.10
N SER A 301 11.80 1.21 -7.61
CA SER A 301 12.30 0.08 -8.41
C SER A 301 11.17 -0.78 -8.96
N GLY A 302 10.13 -1.04 -8.17
CA GLY A 302 8.97 -1.80 -8.63
C GLY A 302 8.15 -1.05 -9.66
N THR A 303 7.96 0.25 -9.46
CA THR A 303 7.28 1.11 -10.42
C THR A 303 8.05 1.18 -11.75
N ALA A 304 9.39 1.29 -11.68
CA ALA A 304 10.26 1.31 -12.85
C ALA A 304 10.25 -0.04 -13.61
N LEU A 305 10.20 -1.16 -12.90
CA LEU A 305 10.05 -2.49 -13.51
C LEU A 305 8.71 -2.61 -14.23
N ASN A 306 7.60 -2.28 -13.56
CA ASN A 306 6.28 -2.33 -14.19
C ASN A 306 6.19 -1.40 -15.40
N PHE A 307 6.74 -0.19 -15.30
CA PHE A 307 6.84 0.73 -16.43
C PHE A 307 7.62 0.10 -17.59
N SER A 308 8.78 -0.48 -17.31
CA SER A 308 9.64 -1.11 -18.31
C SER A 308 8.94 -2.32 -18.93
N GLN A 309 8.27 -3.18 -18.16
CA GLN A 309 7.54 -4.34 -18.71
C GLN A 309 6.45 -3.95 -19.72
N ASN A 310 5.92 -2.73 -19.63
CA ASN A 310 4.93 -2.19 -20.55
C ASN A 310 5.55 -1.47 -21.78
N THR A 311 6.86 -1.59 -22.00
CA THR A 311 7.54 -1.12 -23.22
C THR A 311 7.96 -2.28 -24.14
N ASN A 312 8.46 -1.98 -25.34
CA ASN A 312 8.84 -2.98 -26.36
C ASN A 312 10.33 -3.42 -26.24
N GLN A 313 10.86 -3.52 -25.02
CA GLN A 313 12.26 -3.91 -24.79
C GLN A 313 12.50 -5.40 -25.02
N GLU A 314 13.74 -5.73 -25.39
CA GLU A 314 14.20 -7.11 -25.57
C GLU A 314 14.39 -7.87 -24.25
N ALA A 315 14.90 -7.20 -23.21
CA ALA A 315 15.18 -7.79 -21.90
C ALA A 315 15.24 -6.70 -20.80
N ILE A 316 15.12 -7.11 -19.53
CA ILE A 316 15.24 -6.22 -18.36
C ILE A 316 16.27 -6.79 -17.38
N PHE A 317 17.26 -5.98 -17.02
CA PHE A 317 18.30 -6.29 -16.04
C PHE A 317 18.21 -5.34 -14.84
N PHE A 318 18.63 -5.82 -13.67
CA PHE A 318 18.81 -4.99 -12.48
C PHE A 318 20.27 -4.95 -12.05
N LEU A 319 20.74 -3.76 -11.67
CA LEU A 319 22.00 -3.56 -10.98
C LEU A 319 21.75 -2.78 -9.68
N GLY A 320 22.44 -3.15 -8.60
CA GLY A 320 22.27 -2.47 -7.31
C GLY A 320 20.93 -2.69 -6.64
N LEU A 321 20.15 -3.71 -7.02
CA LEU A 321 18.89 -4.07 -6.35
C LEU A 321 19.15 -5.21 -5.36
N ASP A 322 19.74 -4.88 -4.21
CA ASP A 322 20.19 -5.91 -3.26
C ASP A 322 19.06 -6.48 -2.39
N LEU A 323 18.07 -5.65 -2.05
CA LEU A 323 16.94 -6.00 -1.17
C LEU A 323 17.34 -6.66 0.17
N ALA A 324 18.60 -6.45 0.59
CA ALA A 324 19.18 -7.12 1.73
C ALA A 324 19.92 -6.11 2.61
N ASN A 325 19.93 -6.40 3.91
CA ASN A 325 20.75 -5.66 4.84
C ASN A 325 22.22 -6.02 4.69
N THR A 326 23.07 -5.02 4.91
CA THR A 326 24.52 -5.24 4.94
C THR A 326 25.08 -4.82 6.29
N LYS A 327 26.23 -5.38 6.66
CA LYS A 327 27.00 -4.94 7.84
C LYS A 327 27.68 -3.58 7.63
N SER A 328 27.54 -2.99 6.44
CA SER A 328 28.13 -1.71 6.05
C SER A 328 27.01 -0.74 5.65
N TYR A 329 27.34 0.26 4.83
CA TYR A 329 26.36 1.21 4.33
C TYR A 329 25.17 0.50 3.65
N PRO A 330 23.93 0.93 3.92
CA PRO A 330 22.74 0.35 3.27
C PRO A 330 22.64 0.72 1.77
N HIS A 331 23.44 1.68 1.31
CA HIS A 331 23.49 2.12 -0.08
C HIS A 331 24.94 2.29 -0.56
N SER A 332 25.16 2.13 -1.86
CA SER A 332 26.43 2.45 -2.50
C SER A 332 26.82 3.91 -2.30
N GLN A 333 28.13 4.15 -2.21
CA GLN A 333 28.71 5.47 -1.98
C GLN A 333 29.25 6.09 -3.28
N PRO A 334 29.05 7.40 -3.51
CA PRO A 334 28.43 8.37 -2.61
C PRO A 334 26.91 8.21 -2.56
N ASN A 335 26.30 8.60 -1.43
CA ASN A 335 24.85 8.66 -1.29
C ASN A 335 24.44 9.99 -0.63
N ALA A 336 23.36 10.62 -1.09
CA ALA A 336 22.96 11.94 -0.58
C ALA A 336 22.54 11.89 0.90
N LEU A 337 21.86 10.82 1.33
CA LEU A 337 21.47 10.63 2.72
C LEU A 337 22.68 10.40 3.62
N GLU A 338 23.65 9.62 3.15
CA GLU A 338 24.92 9.42 3.85
C GLU A 338 25.68 10.74 4.02
N ASN A 339 25.87 11.46 2.91
CA ASN A 339 26.63 12.72 2.90
C ASN A 339 25.98 13.82 3.76
N TYR A 340 24.64 13.81 3.88
CA TYR A 340 23.93 14.74 4.75
C TYR A 340 24.09 14.39 6.24
N ASN A 341 24.08 13.10 6.57
CA ASN A 341 24.10 12.66 7.96
C ASN A 341 25.51 12.57 8.54
N ALA A 342 26.53 12.22 7.75
CA ALA A 342 27.90 12.03 8.22
C ALA A 342 28.48 13.22 9.02
N PRO A 343 28.21 14.49 8.68
CA PRO A 343 28.66 15.64 9.49
C PRO A 343 28.06 15.72 10.90
N HIS A 344 26.97 14.98 11.17
CA HIS A 344 26.29 14.94 12.47
C HIS A 344 26.78 13.77 13.34
N ASP A 345 27.68 12.92 12.82
CA ASP A 345 28.27 11.83 13.57
C ASP A 345 29.19 12.43 14.67
N SER A 346 29.13 11.85 15.88
CA SER A 346 29.88 12.33 17.05
C SER A 346 30.39 11.16 17.89
N ARG A 347 31.24 11.45 18.88
CA ARG A 347 31.73 10.42 19.82
C ARG A 347 30.59 9.65 20.53
N LEU A 348 29.46 10.30 20.80
CA LEU A 348 28.30 9.68 21.47
C LEU A 348 27.29 9.06 20.50
N LYS A 349 27.32 9.45 19.23
CA LYS A 349 26.48 8.94 18.15
C LYS A 349 27.36 8.70 16.92
N PRO A 350 28.19 7.65 16.94
CA PRO A 350 29.15 7.41 15.88
C PRO A 350 28.44 6.92 14.60
N LYS A 351 29.18 6.91 13.49
CA LYS A 351 28.73 6.38 12.20
C LYS A 351 28.10 4.99 12.31
N GLU A 352 28.69 4.12 13.13
CA GLU A 352 28.24 2.74 13.36
C GLU A 352 26.82 2.70 13.95
N ASP A 353 26.47 3.62 14.86
CA ASP A 353 25.13 3.73 15.44
C ASP A 353 24.10 4.04 14.35
N ARG A 354 24.41 5.00 13.47
CA ARG A 354 23.55 5.38 12.35
C ARG A 354 23.39 4.27 11.32
N ILE A 355 24.48 3.59 10.92
CA ILE A 355 24.43 2.46 9.98
C ILE A 355 23.61 1.31 10.56
N THR A 356 23.85 0.99 11.83
CA THR A 356 23.15 -0.11 12.52
C THR A 356 21.66 0.18 12.63
N LYS A 357 21.27 1.41 13.02
CA LYS A 357 19.86 1.84 13.04
C LYS A 357 19.19 1.73 11.67
N ALA A 358 19.87 2.14 10.61
CA ALA A 358 19.34 2.03 9.25
C ALA A 358 19.10 0.57 8.85
N ALA A 359 20.01 -0.34 9.20
CA ALA A 359 19.83 -1.77 8.96
C ALA A 359 18.63 -2.33 9.73
N TYR A 360 18.52 -2.09 11.04
CA TYR A 360 17.39 -2.58 11.83
C TYR A 360 16.03 -2.04 11.35
N ASN A 361 15.95 -0.74 11.07
CA ASN A 361 14.71 -0.11 10.62
C ASN A 361 14.33 -0.53 9.18
N GLY A 362 15.30 -0.91 8.35
CA GLY A 362 15.07 -1.34 6.98
C GLY A 362 14.47 -2.74 6.84
N ASN A 363 14.68 -3.64 7.82
CA ASN A 363 14.35 -5.07 7.74
C ASN A 363 12.91 -5.35 7.27
N GLY A 364 11.92 -4.70 7.90
CA GLY A 364 10.50 -4.95 7.57
C GLY A 364 10.15 -4.56 6.13
N SER A 365 10.64 -3.39 5.69
CA SER A 365 10.39 -2.90 4.33
C SER A 365 11.11 -3.73 3.26
N LEU A 366 12.36 -4.14 3.51
CA LEU A 366 13.16 -4.92 2.56
C LEU A 366 12.58 -6.32 2.33
N ALA A 367 12.12 -7.00 3.39
CA ALA A 367 11.47 -8.30 3.27
C ALA A 367 10.17 -8.22 2.45
N LEU A 368 9.40 -7.14 2.62
CA LEU A 368 8.19 -6.89 1.83
C LEU A 368 8.53 -6.68 0.35
N TYR A 369 9.59 -5.93 0.05
CA TYR A 369 10.04 -5.71 -1.32
C TYR A 369 10.60 -6.99 -1.95
N GLU A 370 11.40 -7.76 -1.21
CA GLU A 370 11.91 -9.07 -1.65
C GLU A 370 10.75 -10.01 -2.01
N ASN A 371 9.75 -10.12 -1.14
CA ASN A 371 8.58 -10.94 -1.40
C ASN A 371 7.79 -10.43 -2.61
N TRP A 372 7.68 -9.11 -2.78
CA TRP A 372 7.05 -8.55 -3.97
C TRP A 372 7.80 -8.98 -5.24
N PHE A 373 9.12 -8.76 -5.32
CA PHE A 373 9.93 -9.14 -6.48
C PHE A 373 9.93 -10.65 -6.79
N LYS A 374 9.84 -11.52 -5.78
CA LYS A 374 9.69 -12.97 -5.97
C LYS A 374 8.36 -13.36 -6.64
N ASN A 375 7.30 -12.59 -6.40
CA ASN A 375 5.94 -12.90 -6.88
C ASN A 375 5.53 -12.14 -8.15
N ILE A 376 6.42 -11.35 -8.77
CA ILE A 376 6.12 -10.60 -10.01
C ILE A 376 5.84 -11.52 -11.21
N HIS A 377 6.31 -12.77 -11.15
CA HIS A 377 6.13 -13.76 -12.20
C HIS A 377 5.05 -14.81 -11.90
N ALA A 378 4.27 -14.63 -10.83
CA ALA A 378 3.19 -15.54 -10.43
C ALA A 378 1.83 -15.13 -11.01
#